data_AF-A0A1B6I372-F1
#
_entry.id   AF-A0A1B6I372-F1
#
_cell.length_a   1.000
_cell.length_b   1.000
_cell.length_c   1.000
_cell.angle_alpha   90.00
_cell.angle_beta   90.00
_cell.angle_gamma   90.00
#
_symmetry.space_group_name_H-M   'P 1'
#
loop_
_entity.id
_entity.type
_entity.pdbx_description
1 polymer ?
#
loop_
_entity_poly.entity_id
_entity_poly.type
_entity_poly.pdbx_seq_one_letter_code
_entity_poly.pdbx_strand_id
1 'polypeptide(L)'
;MRRLSPVADCLHLQLYRDSKDRYKQGQTKASLSLQDFLGVYSGFTLDKESNTIAIICQDVTVVLAFDTRERLIQWQVKIANNLGEDEQFLVQVSTAPARGKVPPGPARLHVQEHRFCLTVG
;
A
#
# COMPACT_ATOMS: atom_id res chain seq x y z
N MET A 1 5.54 4.66 11.32
CA MET A 1 6.33 3.99 10.27
C MET A 1 7.78 4.08 10.69
N ARG A 2 8.47 2.93 10.80
CA ARG A 2 9.90 2.87 11.12
C ARG A 2 10.50 1.81 10.22
N ARG A 3 11.56 2.16 9.49
CA ARG A 3 12.39 1.21 8.74
C ARG A 3 13.30 0.49 9.72
N LEU A 4 13.39 -0.84 9.63
CA LEU A 4 14.22 -1.64 10.55
C LEU A 4 15.72 -1.53 10.25
N SER A 5 16.08 -1.30 8.99
CA SER A 5 17.46 -1.24 8.49
C SER A 5 17.51 -0.43 7.18
N PRO A 6 18.64 0.22 6.83
CA PRO A 6 18.82 0.88 5.53
C PRO A 6 18.60 -0.05 4.33
N VAL A 7 18.72 -1.36 4.54
CA VAL A 7 18.63 -2.42 3.51
C VAL A 7 17.31 -3.20 3.60
N ALA A 8 16.48 -2.95 4.60
CA ALA A 8 15.23 -3.69 4.76
C ALA A 8 14.10 -3.02 3.97
N ASP A 9 13.53 -3.76 3.02
CA ASP A 9 12.24 -3.48 2.35
C ASP A 9 11.05 -3.78 3.30
N CYS A 10 11.23 -3.51 4.58
CA CYS A 10 10.26 -3.85 5.62
C CYS A 10 9.69 -2.60 6.28
N LEU A 11 8.37 -2.45 6.20
CA LEU A 11 7.60 -1.41 6.89
C LEU A 11 6.87 -1.99 8.09
N HIS A 12 7.08 -1.42 9.27
CA HIS A 12 6.18 -1.68 10.40
C HIS A 12 5.09 -0.63 10.50
N LEU A 13 3.86 -1.09 10.30
CA LEU A 13 2.64 -0.36 10.58
C LEU A 13 2.15 -0.74 11.97
N GLN A 14 2.02 0.24 12.86
CA GLN A 14 1.53 0.04 14.22
C GLN A 14 0.34 0.95 14.46
N LEU A 15 -0.78 0.35 14.88
CA LEU A 15 -1.98 1.07 15.24
C LEU A 15 -2.08 1.16 16.76
N TYR A 16 -2.38 2.37 17.23
CA TYR A 16 -2.65 2.67 18.62
C TYR A 16 -4.10 3.13 18.74
N ARG A 17 -4.68 3.04 19.94
CA ARG A 17 -6.04 3.54 20.19
C ARG A 17 -6.14 5.03 19.90
N ASP A 18 -5.16 5.77 20.39
CA ASP A 18 -5.02 7.21 20.25
C ASP A 18 -3.54 7.62 20.36
N SER A 19 -3.29 8.91 20.24
CA SER A 19 -1.94 9.48 20.33
C SER A 19 -1.33 9.41 21.74
N LYS A 20 -2.14 9.41 22.80
CA LYS A 20 -1.66 9.32 24.19
C LYS A 20 -1.12 7.93 24.48
N ASP A 21 -1.82 6.89 24.03
CA ASP A 21 -1.35 5.50 24.15
C ASP A 21 -0.01 5.31 23.44
N ARG A 22 0.15 5.89 22.23
CA ARG A 22 1.43 5.88 21.52
C ARG A 22 2.56 6.54 22.33
N TYR A 23 2.30 7.72 22.90
CA TYR A 23 3.33 8.48 23.62
C TYR A 23 3.79 7.77 24.90
N LYS A 24 2.87 7.09 25.58
CA LYS A 24 3.16 6.31 26.80
C LYS A 24 3.81 4.95 26.52
N GLN A 25 4.17 4.65 25.26
CA GLN A 25 4.59 3.31 24.83
C GLN A 25 3.56 2.22 25.21
N GLY A 26 2.27 2.60 25.19
CA GLY A 26 1.16 1.69 25.44
C GLY A 26 1.07 0.59 24.38
N GLN A 27 0.29 -0.45 24.67
CA GLN A 27 0.18 -1.59 23.76
C GLN A 27 -0.42 -1.19 22.40
N THR A 28 0.23 -1.66 21.34
CA THR A 28 -0.30 -1.58 19.98
C THR A 28 -1.55 -2.44 19.86
N LYS A 29 -2.62 -1.90 19.28
CA LYS A 29 -3.84 -2.68 18.95
C LYS A 29 -3.58 -3.68 17.83
N ALA A 30 -2.76 -3.27 16.87
CA ALA A 30 -2.33 -4.10 15.77
C ALA A 30 -0.92 -3.67 15.36
N SER A 31 -0.12 -4.64 14.95
CA SER A 31 1.20 -4.43 14.37
C SER A 31 1.30 -5.32 13.15
N LEU A 32 1.64 -4.72 12.01
CA LEU A 32 1.82 -5.41 10.74
C LEU A 32 3.19 -5.09 10.17
N SER A 33 3.86 -6.13 9.70
CA SER A 33 5.17 -6.07 9.07
C SER A 33 4.96 -6.29 7.58
N LEU A 34 5.05 -5.22 6.81
CA LEU A 34 4.95 -5.25 5.36
C LEU A 34 6.33 -5.52 4.80
N GLN A 35 6.47 -6.61 4.07
CA GLN A 35 7.69 -7.03 3.40
C GLN A 35 7.36 -7.21 1.91
N ASP A 36 8.39 -7.21 1.06
CA ASP A 36 8.20 -7.42 -0.37
C ASP A 36 7.18 -6.45 -0.97
N PHE A 37 7.44 -5.16 -0.76
CA PHE A 37 6.70 -4.08 -1.40
C PHE A 37 6.73 -4.26 -2.92
N LEU A 38 5.60 -3.95 -3.56
CA LEU A 38 5.40 -4.04 -5.01
C LEU A 38 4.86 -2.74 -5.61
N GLY A 39 4.21 -1.90 -4.80
CA GLY A 39 3.72 -0.61 -5.23
C GLY A 39 2.66 0.00 -4.32
N VAL A 40 2.29 1.25 -4.59
CA VAL A 40 1.24 1.98 -3.89
C VAL A 40 0.16 2.41 -4.86
N TYR A 41 -1.10 2.38 -4.46
CA TYR A 41 -2.18 2.96 -5.26
C TYR A 41 -3.07 3.84 -4.39
N SER A 42 -3.46 5.02 -4.86
CA SER A 42 -4.26 5.97 -4.07
C SER A 42 -5.40 6.57 -4.88
N GLY A 43 -6.39 7.12 -4.18
CA GLY A 43 -7.45 7.91 -4.80
C GLY A 43 -8.56 7.05 -5.41
N PHE A 44 -8.79 5.88 -4.85
CA PHE A 44 -9.95 5.05 -5.15
C PHE A 44 -10.98 5.13 -4.01
N THR A 45 -12.22 4.78 -4.31
CA THR A 45 -13.28 4.75 -3.29
C THR A 45 -13.41 3.35 -2.72
N LEU A 46 -13.34 3.21 -1.39
CA LEU A 46 -13.62 1.95 -0.69
C LEU A 46 -14.48 2.26 0.54
N ASP A 47 -15.57 1.53 0.74
CA ASP A 47 -16.47 1.69 1.90
C ASP A 47 -16.91 3.15 2.18
N LYS A 48 -17.16 3.93 1.11
CA LYS A 48 -17.52 5.36 1.11
C LYS A 48 -16.38 6.32 1.47
N GLU A 49 -15.17 5.82 1.66
CA GLU A 49 -13.97 6.63 1.84
C GLU A 49 -13.27 6.85 0.49
N SER A 50 -12.96 8.10 0.14
CA SER A 50 -12.30 8.47 -1.13
C SER A 50 -10.83 8.85 -0.96
N ASN A 51 -10.41 9.23 0.26
CA ASN A 51 -9.02 9.53 0.57
C ASN A 51 -8.31 8.25 1.00
N THR A 52 -8.17 7.30 0.08
CA THR A 52 -7.62 5.98 0.36
C THR A 52 -6.26 5.78 -0.27
N ILE A 53 -5.48 4.91 0.35
CA ILE A 53 -4.24 4.35 -0.20
C ILE A 53 -4.19 2.85 0.05
N ALA A 54 -3.80 2.09 -0.96
CA ALA A 54 -3.42 0.70 -0.90
C ALA A 54 -1.89 0.59 -0.95
N ILE A 55 -1.30 -0.07 0.04
CA ILE A 55 0.09 -0.49 0.04
C ILE A 55 0.10 -1.96 -0.37
N ILE A 56 0.70 -2.25 -1.52
CA ILE A 56 0.68 -3.56 -2.14
C ILE A 56 2.01 -4.25 -1.85
N CYS A 57 1.92 -5.39 -1.17
CA CYS A 57 3.03 -6.30 -0.93
C CYS A 57 2.70 -7.67 -1.52
N GLN A 58 3.70 -8.52 -1.67
CA GLN A 58 3.54 -9.84 -2.28
C GLN A 58 2.44 -10.69 -1.61
N ASP A 59 2.42 -10.73 -0.27
CA ASP A 59 1.50 -11.60 0.48
C ASP A 59 0.30 -10.86 1.08
N VAL A 60 0.34 -9.52 1.13
CA VAL A 60 -0.67 -8.71 1.80
C VAL A 60 -0.85 -7.36 1.12
N THR A 61 -2.11 -6.93 0.98
CA THR A 61 -2.44 -5.55 0.59
C THR A 61 -3.09 -4.86 1.78
N VAL A 62 -2.54 -3.72 2.19
CA VAL A 62 -3.10 -2.90 3.27
C VAL A 62 -3.79 -1.68 2.68
N VAL A 63 -5.05 -1.47 3.03
CA VAL A 63 -5.77 -0.25 2.68
C VAL A 63 -5.91 0.64 3.90
N LEU A 64 -5.55 1.92 3.75
CA LEU A 64 -5.75 2.96 4.76
C LEU A 64 -6.67 4.03 4.17
N ALA A 65 -7.62 4.50 4.97
CA ALA A 65 -8.46 5.66 4.66
C ALA A 65 -8.07 6.83 5.57
N PHE A 66 -8.18 8.05 5.03
CA PHE A 66 -7.86 9.28 5.73
C PHE A 66 -9.05 10.24 5.73
N ASP A 67 -9.16 11.04 6.79
CA ASP A 67 -10.17 12.09 6.92
C ASP A 67 -9.99 13.22 5.89
N THR A 68 -8.74 13.52 5.52
CA THR A 68 -8.44 14.59 4.56
C THR A 68 -7.45 14.16 3.46
N ARG A 69 -7.53 14.87 2.33
CA ARG A 69 -6.62 14.66 1.19
C ARG A 69 -5.17 15.00 1.55
N GLU A 70 -4.96 16.00 2.41
CA GLU A 70 -3.62 16.40 2.85
C GLU A 70 -2.95 15.28 3.64
N ARG A 71 -3.68 14.57 4.51
CA ARG A 71 -3.12 13.43 5.24
C ARG A 71 -2.79 12.27 4.32
N LEU A 72 -3.64 12.00 3.33
CA LEU A 72 -3.35 11.01 2.29
C LEU A 72 -2.02 11.34 1.59
N ILE A 73 -1.87 12.57 1.10
CA ILE A 73 -0.65 13.02 0.41
C ILE A 73 0.59 12.89 1.32
N GLN A 74 0.47 13.31 2.59
CA GLN A 74 1.58 13.14 3.55
C GLN A 74 1.97 11.68 3.75
N TRP A 75 1.01 10.75 3.71
CA TRP A 75 1.29 9.32 3.81
C TRP A 75 1.89 8.76 2.54
N GLN A 76 1.43 9.17 1.36
CA GLN A 76 2.05 8.80 0.07
C GLN A 76 3.54 9.15 0.07
N VAL A 77 3.87 10.41 0.39
CA VAL A 77 5.27 10.87 0.46
C VAL A 77 6.07 10.10 1.51
N LYS A 78 5.48 9.81 2.69
CA LYS A 78 6.16 9.01 3.72
C LYS A 78 6.45 7.59 3.25
N ILE A 79 5.50 6.96 2.54
CA ILE A 79 5.69 5.60 2.02
C ILE A 79 6.77 5.61 0.94
N ALA A 80 6.67 6.51 -0.04
CA ALA A 80 7.67 6.69 -1.09
C ALA A 80 9.08 6.83 -0.52
N ASN A 81 9.26 7.70 0.48
CA ASN A 81 10.56 7.93 1.12
C ASN A 81 11.11 6.71 1.89
N ASN A 82 10.26 5.76 2.31
CA ASN A 82 10.70 4.61 3.12
C ASN A 82 10.76 3.30 2.34
N LEU A 83 9.91 3.12 1.33
CA LEU A 83 9.76 1.90 0.55
C LEU A 83 10.13 2.06 -0.93
N GLY A 84 10.39 3.28 -1.38
CA GLY A 84 10.57 3.61 -2.78
C GLY A 84 9.24 3.91 -3.49
N GLU A 85 9.37 4.29 -4.75
CA GLU A 85 8.24 4.55 -5.65
C GLU A 85 8.17 3.45 -6.70
N ASP A 86 6.95 3.10 -7.10
CA ASP A 86 6.69 2.22 -8.23
C ASP A 86 6.28 3.03 -9.47
N GLU A 87 6.64 2.52 -10.64
CA GLU A 87 6.16 3.06 -11.91
C GLU A 87 4.79 2.45 -12.24
N GLN A 88 3.82 3.32 -12.54
CA GLN A 88 2.43 2.93 -12.73
C GLN A 88 1.97 3.12 -14.16
N PHE A 89 1.44 2.06 -14.74
CA PHE A 89 0.89 2.08 -16.10
C PHE A 89 -0.55 1.62 -16.09
N LEU A 90 -1.42 2.39 -16.75
CA LEU A 90 -2.75 1.92 -17.09
C LEU A 90 -2.63 0.96 -18.27
N VAL A 91 -3.09 -0.27 -18.07
CA VAL A 91 -2.96 -1.35 -19.05
C VAL A 91 -4.33 -2.00 -19.30
N GLN A 92 -4.45 -2.71 -20.42
CA GLN A 92 -5.62 -3.52 -20.72
C GLN A 92 -5.21 -4.99 -20.86
N VAL A 93 -5.75 -5.84 -20.00
CA VAL A 93 -5.58 -7.29 -20.06
C VAL A 93 -6.46 -7.82 -21.18
N SER A 94 -5.87 -8.21 -22.31
CA SER A 94 -6.61 -8.68 -23.48
C SER A 94 -7.20 -10.08 -23.26
N THR A 95 -6.41 -10.98 -22.70
CA THR A 95 -6.78 -12.35 -22.38
C THR A 95 -6.10 -12.74 -21.08
N ALA A 96 -6.77 -13.60 -20.30
CA ALA A 96 -6.22 -14.16 -19.09
C ALA A 96 -6.39 -15.69 -19.12
N PRO A 97 -5.46 -16.46 -18.56
CA PRO A 97 -5.64 -17.90 -18.40
C PRO A 97 -6.94 -18.20 -17.62
N ALA A 98 -7.64 -19.28 -17.95
CA ALA A 98 -8.91 -19.65 -17.29
C ALA A 98 -8.79 -19.84 -15.76
N ARG A 99 -7.58 -20.08 -15.26
CA ARG A 99 -7.26 -20.20 -13.82
C ARG A 99 -6.54 -18.96 -13.25
N GLY A 100 -6.40 -17.91 -14.05
CA GLY A 100 -5.81 -16.65 -13.62
C GLY A 100 -6.72 -15.92 -12.64
N LYS A 101 -6.13 -15.27 -11.64
CA LYS A 101 -6.87 -14.43 -10.68
C LYS A 101 -7.23 -13.05 -11.25
N VAL A 102 -6.73 -12.70 -12.43
CA VAL A 102 -6.91 -11.40 -13.08
C VAL A 102 -7.85 -11.57 -14.28
N PRO A 103 -9.03 -10.94 -14.29
CA PRO A 103 -9.93 -10.99 -15.44
C PRO A 103 -9.39 -10.13 -16.62
N PRO A 104 -9.81 -10.41 -17.86
CA PRO A 104 -9.62 -9.47 -18.97
C PRO A 104 -10.29 -8.12 -18.68
N GLY A 105 -9.68 -7.03 -19.12
CA GLY A 105 -10.18 -5.67 -18.91
C GLY A 105 -9.11 -4.68 -18.43
N PRO A 106 -9.52 -3.46 -18.04
CA PRO A 106 -8.62 -2.45 -17.49
C PRO A 106 -7.95 -2.94 -16.21
N ALA A 107 -6.64 -2.72 -16.11
CA ALA A 107 -5.86 -3.01 -14.93
C ALA A 107 -4.77 -1.94 -14.76
N ARG A 108 -4.09 -1.98 -13.63
CA ARG A 108 -2.91 -1.15 -13.39
C ARG A 108 -1.70 -2.05 -13.16
N LEU A 109 -0.65 -1.78 -13.91
CA LEU A 109 0.65 -2.42 -13.76
C LEU A 109 1.52 -1.55 -12.86
N HIS A 110 2.01 -2.14 -11.79
CA HIS A 110 3.03 -1.56 -10.91
C HIS A 110 4.35 -2.24 -11.23
N VAL A 111 5.38 -1.45 -11.55
CA VAL A 111 6.74 -1.95 -11.78
C VAL A 111 7.65 -1.37 -10.71
N GLN A 112 8.28 -2.25 -9.96
CA GLN A 112 9.22 -1.89 -8.91
C GLN A 112 10.51 -2.70 -9.07
N GLU A 113 11.59 -2.01 -9.46
CA GLU A 113 12.88 -2.62 -9.76
C GLU A 113 12.75 -3.79 -10.76
N HIS A 114 12.98 -5.03 -10.30
CA HIS A 114 12.89 -6.26 -11.11
C HIS A 114 11.60 -7.04 -10.87
N ARG A 115 10.63 -6.45 -10.17
CA ARG A 115 9.33 -7.05 -9.85
C ARG A 115 8.20 -6.23 -10.47
N PHE A 116 7.07 -6.89 -10.68
CA PHE A 116 5.86 -6.20 -11.09
C PHE A 116 4.64 -6.89 -10.49
N CYS A 117 3.54 -6.14 -10.36
CA CYS A 117 2.23 -6.70 -10.04
C CYS A 117 1.12 -6.01 -10.83
N LEU A 118 0.02 -6.72 -11.02
CA LEU A 118 -1.21 -6.17 -11.60
C LEU A 118 -2.24 -5.99 -10.50
N THR A 119 -2.86 -4.81 -10.44
CA THR A 119 -4.04 -4.56 -9.63
C THR A 119 -5.26 -4.34 -10.53
N VAL A 120 -6.38 -4.91 -10.09
CA VAL A 120 -7.71 -4.71 -10.68
C VAL A 120 -8.59 -4.12 -9.59
N GLY A 121 -9.43 -3.15 -9.95
CA GLY A 121 -10.30 -2.41 -9.03
C GLY A 121 -11.56 -1.98 -9.75
#